data_AF-D6WUQ1-F1
#
_entry.id   AF-D6WUQ1-F1
#
_cell.length_a   1.000
_cell.length_b   1.000
_cell.length_c   1.000
_cell.angle_alpha   90.00
_cell.angle_beta   90.00
_cell.angle_gamma   90.00
#
_symmetry.space_group_name_H-M   'P 1'
#
loop_
_entity.id
_entity.type
_entity.pdbx_description
1 polymer ?
#
loop_
_entity_poly.entity_id
_entity_poly.type
_entity_poly.pdbx_seq_one_letter_code
_entity_poly.pdbx_strand_id
1 'polypeptide(L)'
;MGVTVSKSPLERRNTVLRRSQRRSIHGVKSKADKIVKEIKKFKASDESAYLALRTKIEALERDLKHTSKQLQPQLKPLFEETLQRAQQCYQLLEDKFKENQAEASNNNEDENDDVFVEETQEVPQSPKKVQLTLVQVEPIEASPQINKRFSAMKLGVPVLPGTILESQARKSLDSQDKVANLRQGIEKVELEISQFVGKKNGRYYGRIKGQLEEYLSELRNIVPADDEVAEQVKLNCNYVASCLTFLDEKAIDDGDDDDYDEVPTPRLVEERNLSPRSMRTTYI
;
A
#
# COMPACT_ATOMS: atom_id res chain seq x y z
N MET A 1 29.87 33.39 -8.98
CA MET A 1 29.46 32.11 -9.58
C MET A 1 29.47 31.04 -8.50
N GLY A 2 28.30 30.53 -8.10
CA GLY A 2 28.20 29.56 -7.01
C GLY A 2 28.62 28.17 -7.50
N VAL A 3 29.62 27.58 -6.84
CA VAL A 3 30.08 26.21 -7.13
C VAL A 3 28.98 25.24 -6.70
N THR A 4 28.29 24.64 -7.67
CA THR A 4 27.38 23.52 -7.40
C THR A 4 28.22 22.29 -7.07
N VAL A 5 28.44 22.04 -5.78
CA VAL A 5 29.08 20.80 -5.33
C VAL A 5 28.13 19.65 -5.66
N SER A 6 28.44 18.92 -6.73
CA SER A 6 27.66 17.75 -7.13
C SER A 6 27.84 16.65 -6.08
N LYS A 7 26.74 16.24 -5.45
CA LYS A 7 26.74 15.14 -4.48
C LYS A 7 27.33 13.87 -5.08
N SER A 8 28.10 13.14 -4.27
CA SER A 8 28.63 11.84 -4.67
C SER A 8 27.48 10.84 -4.93
N PRO A 9 27.67 9.82 -5.77
CA PRO A 9 26.65 8.78 -5.99
C PRO A 9 26.16 8.13 -4.69
N LEU A 10 27.07 7.94 -3.72
CA LEU A 10 26.77 7.36 -2.42
C LEU A 10 25.90 8.28 -1.56
N GLU A 11 26.17 9.59 -1.57
CA GLU A 11 25.32 10.59 -0.91
C GLU A 11 23.92 10.68 -1.53
N ARG A 12 23.82 10.54 -2.86
CA ARG A 12 22.52 10.49 -3.55
C ARG A 12 21.72 9.28 -3.09
N ARG A 13 22.33 8.09 -3.10
CA ARG A 13 21.68 6.85 -2.63
C ARG A 13 21.24 6.95 -1.17
N ASN A 14 22.09 7.46 -0.28
CA ASN A 14 21.74 7.68 1.12
C ASN A 14 20.60 8.69 1.30
N THR A 15 20.56 9.72 0.46
CA THR A 15 19.47 10.71 0.48
C THR A 15 18.14 10.08 0.07
N VAL A 16 18.13 9.25 -0.97
CA VAL A 16 16.93 8.53 -1.41
C VAL A 16 16.45 7.57 -0.33
N LEU A 17 17.36 6.76 0.23
CA LEU A 17 17.03 5.82 1.31
C LEU A 17 16.44 6.54 2.53
N ARG A 18 17.07 7.63 2.97
CA ARG A 18 16.58 8.46 4.09
C ARG A 18 15.20 9.03 3.82
N ARG A 19 14.94 9.53 2.59
CA ARG A 19 13.62 10.04 2.21
C ARG A 19 12.56 8.94 2.24
N SER A 20 12.89 7.76 1.73
CA SER A 20 12.01 6.58 1.76
C SER A 20 11.68 6.17 3.21
N GLN A 21 12.70 6.01 4.05
CA GLN A 21 12.52 5.68 5.48
C GLN A 21 11.69 6.74 6.21
N ARG A 22 11.96 8.03 5.97
CA ARG A 22 11.19 9.12 6.58
C ARG A 22 9.72 9.10 6.15
N ARG A 23 9.44 8.79 4.88
CA ARG A 23 8.06 8.65 4.38
C ARG A 23 7.32 7.52 5.09
N SER A 24 8.00 6.39 5.29
CA SER A 24 7.45 5.25 6.04
C SER A 24 7.08 5.64 7.46
N ILE A 25 7.98 6.31 8.22
CA ILE A 25 7.67 6.73 9.59
C ILE A 25 6.51 7.75 9.62
N HIS A 26 6.47 8.71 8.68
CA HIS A 26 5.34 9.64 8.60
C HIS A 26 4.01 8.94 8.27
N GLY A 27 4.03 7.91 7.43
CA GLY A 27 2.85 7.08 7.16
C GLY A 27 2.33 6.41 8.44
N VAL A 28 3.23 5.86 9.25
CA VAL A 28 2.88 5.25 10.55
C VAL A 28 2.35 6.30 11.53
N LYS A 29 2.96 7.49 11.61
CA LYS A 29 2.47 8.61 12.41
C LYS A 29 1.04 9.01 12.04
N SER A 30 0.73 9.10 10.74
CA SER A 30 -0.62 9.38 10.26
C SER A 30 -1.63 8.29 10.67
N LYS A 31 -1.24 7.01 10.62
CA LYS A 31 -2.09 5.91 11.13
C LYS A 31 -2.35 6.05 12.63
N ALA A 32 -1.34 6.40 13.43
CA ALA A 32 -1.51 6.62 14.87
C ALA A 32 -2.49 7.77 15.14
N ASP A 33 -2.38 8.89 14.42
CA ASP A 33 -3.31 10.01 14.56
C ASP A 33 -4.75 9.64 14.17
N LYS A 34 -4.95 8.75 13.18
CA LYS A 34 -6.28 8.22 12.85
C LYS A 34 -6.84 7.37 13.99
N ILE A 35 -6.03 6.49 14.59
CA ILE A 35 -6.44 5.70 15.75
C ILE A 35 -6.83 6.61 16.93
N VAL A 36 -6.08 7.67 17.21
CA VAL A 36 -6.45 8.64 18.25
C VAL A 36 -7.82 9.27 17.98
N LYS A 37 -8.14 9.59 16.72
CA LYS A 37 -9.47 10.10 16.35
C LYS A 37 -10.56 9.04 16.54
N GLU A 38 -10.29 7.78 16.24
CA GLU A 38 -11.23 6.67 16.48
C GLU A 38 -11.47 6.46 17.99
N ILE A 39 -10.40 6.47 18.82
CA ILE A 39 -10.49 6.36 20.28
C ILE A 39 -11.36 7.49 20.86
N LYS A 40 -11.20 8.73 20.38
CA LYS A 40 -12.03 9.85 20.85
C LYS A 40 -13.52 9.69 20.53
N LYS A 41 -13.86 8.93 19.49
CA LYS A 41 -15.25 8.66 19.08
C LYS A 41 -15.80 7.37 19.70
N PHE A 42 -14.97 6.59 20.39
CA PHE A 42 -15.33 5.31 20.96
C PHE A 42 -16.34 5.48 22.11
N LYS A 43 -17.43 4.70 22.07
CA LYS A 43 -18.50 4.67 23.08
C LYS A 43 -18.51 3.32 23.80
N ALA A 44 -18.99 3.34 25.05
CA ALA A 44 -18.85 2.29 26.06
C ALA A 44 -19.32 0.88 25.69
N SER A 45 -20.28 0.76 24.77
CA SER A 45 -21.12 -0.44 24.65
C SER A 45 -20.45 -1.65 24.00
N ASP A 46 -19.35 -1.45 23.27
CA ASP A 46 -18.85 -2.44 22.33
C ASP A 46 -17.45 -2.96 22.72
N GLU A 47 -17.41 -4.05 23.50
CA GLU A 47 -16.17 -4.81 23.75
C GLU A 47 -15.47 -5.21 22.44
N SER A 48 -16.27 -5.50 21.40
CA SER A 48 -15.77 -5.79 20.06
C SER A 48 -14.97 -4.62 19.46
N ALA A 49 -15.47 -3.38 19.60
CA ALA A 49 -14.80 -2.19 19.09
C ALA A 49 -13.52 -1.87 19.88
N TYR A 50 -13.51 -2.14 21.20
CA TYR A 50 -12.29 -2.03 22.01
C TYR A 50 -11.20 -3.01 21.53
N LEU A 51 -11.56 -4.28 21.32
CA LEU A 51 -10.63 -5.29 20.79
C LEU A 51 -10.13 -4.93 19.39
N ALA A 52 -10.99 -4.39 18.53
CA ALA A 52 -10.61 -3.92 17.20
C ALA A 52 -9.58 -2.76 17.27
N LEU A 53 -9.78 -1.78 18.16
CA LEU A 53 -8.82 -0.68 18.35
C LEU A 53 -7.50 -1.19 18.92
N ARG A 54 -7.55 -2.09 19.90
CA ARG A 54 -6.35 -2.68 20.49
C ARG A 54 -5.51 -3.44 19.45
N THR A 55 -6.14 -4.28 18.64
CA THR A 55 -5.44 -5.02 17.56
C THR A 55 -4.83 -4.09 16.51
N LYS A 56 -5.48 -2.96 16.18
CA LYS A 56 -4.90 -1.92 15.31
C LYS A 56 -3.65 -1.29 15.94
N ILE A 57 -3.66 -0.97 17.24
CA ILE A 57 -2.49 -0.42 17.93
C ILE A 57 -1.35 -1.45 17.97
N GLU A 58 -1.64 -2.72 18.26
CA GLU A 58 -0.65 -3.81 18.26
C GLU A 58 -0.02 -4.05 16.88
N ALA A 59 -0.81 -3.94 15.81
CA ALA A 59 -0.28 -4.00 14.44
C ALA A 59 0.68 -2.83 14.16
N LEU A 60 0.32 -1.63 14.59
CA LEU A 60 1.13 -0.43 14.43
C LEU A 60 2.46 -0.54 15.19
N GLU A 61 2.46 -1.10 16.40
CA GLU A 61 3.70 -1.39 17.13
C GLU A 61 4.60 -2.41 16.44
N ARG A 62 4.01 -3.45 15.82
CA ARG A 62 4.78 -4.44 15.06
C ARG A 62 5.46 -3.82 13.84
N ASP A 63 4.75 -2.95 13.12
CA ASP A 63 5.30 -2.18 12.00
C ASP A 63 6.46 -1.27 12.46
N LEU A 64 6.31 -0.60 13.60
CA LEU A 64 7.38 0.22 14.20
C LEU A 64 8.58 -0.63 14.63
N LYS A 65 8.36 -1.75 15.30
CA LYS A 65 9.46 -2.66 15.71
C LYS A 65 10.23 -3.21 14.51
N HIS A 66 9.53 -3.49 13.40
CA HIS A 66 10.18 -3.94 12.17
C HIS A 66 11.05 -2.83 11.54
N THR A 67 10.52 -1.59 11.46
CA THR A 67 11.24 -0.46 10.87
C THR A 67 12.45 0.01 11.68
N SER A 68 12.41 -0.15 13.01
CA SER A 68 13.53 0.16 13.93
C SER A 68 14.87 -0.46 13.52
N LYS A 69 14.87 -1.73 13.09
CA LYS A 69 16.09 -2.49 12.79
C LYS A 69 16.88 -1.93 11.61
N GLN A 70 16.20 -1.27 10.68
CA GLN A 70 16.79 -0.79 9.42
C GLN A 70 16.99 0.74 9.41
N LEU A 71 16.68 1.41 10.53
CA LEU A 71 16.62 2.85 10.58
C LEU A 71 18.00 3.50 10.61
N GLN A 72 18.20 4.53 9.79
CA GLN A 72 19.39 5.36 9.90
C GLN A 72 19.41 6.15 11.23
N PRO A 73 20.59 6.41 11.83
CA PRO A 73 20.71 7.11 13.10
C PRO A 73 19.98 8.47 13.16
N GLN A 74 19.99 9.22 12.06
CA GLN A 74 19.37 10.55 11.99
C GLN A 74 17.84 10.51 12.07
N LEU A 75 17.22 9.35 11.81
CA LEU A 75 15.78 9.18 11.88
C LEU A 75 15.30 8.61 13.21
N LYS A 76 16.21 8.17 14.09
CA LYS A 76 15.86 7.58 15.40
C LYS A 76 15.01 8.50 16.28
N PRO A 77 15.29 9.82 16.40
CA PRO A 77 14.46 10.69 17.23
C PRO A 77 13.02 10.78 16.73
N LEU A 78 12.83 10.84 15.41
CA LEU A 78 11.50 10.90 14.79
C LEU A 78 10.74 9.57 14.93
N PHE A 79 11.47 8.46 14.91
CA PHE A 79 10.92 7.15 15.24
C PHE A 79 10.50 7.04 16.71
N GLU A 80 11.34 7.48 17.65
CA GLU A 80 11.04 7.49 19.09
C GLU A 80 9.81 8.34 19.42
N GLU A 81 9.67 9.52 18.81
CA GLU A 81 8.46 10.35 18.94
C GLU A 81 7.21 9.60 18.48
N THR A 82 7.31 8.89 17.35
CA THR A 82 6.19 8.12 16.79
C THR A 82 5.84 6.91 17.66
N LEU A 83 6.85 6.26 18.24
CA LEU A 83 6.69 5.15 19.18
C LEU A 83 6.01 5.61 20.48
N GLN A 84 6.45 6.72 21.06
CA GLN A 84 5.81 7.31 22.24
C GLN A 84 4.35 7.64 21.96
N ARG A 85 4.04 8.18 20.77
CA ARG A 85 2.66 8.48 20.38
C ARG A 85 1.80 7.22 20.22
N ALA A 86 2.36 6.13 19.69
CA ALA A 86 1.68 4.84 19.64
C ALA A 86 1.41 4.29 21.05
N GLN A 87 2.36 4.42 21.98
CA GLN A 87 2.17 4.04 23.39
C GLN A 87 1.10 4.87 24.09
N GLN A 88 1.06 6.18 23.83
CA GLN A 88 0.00 7.07 24.32
C GLN A 88 -1.39 6.64 23.83
N CYS A 89 -1.51 6.00 22.65
CA CYS A 89 -2.79 5.49 22.17
C CYS A 89 -3.35 4.40 23.08
N TYR A 90 -2.51 3.54 23.69
CA TYR A 90 -2.98 2.55 24.65
C TYR A 90 -3.54 3.23 25.91
N GLN A 91 -2.80 4.18 26.46
CA GLN A 91 -3.23 4.91 27.65
C GLN A 91 -4.56 5.63 27.40
N LEU A 92 -4.67 6.33 26.26
CA LEU A 92 -5.91 7.00 25.89
C LEU A 92 -7.07 6.02 25.69
N LEU A 93 -6.83 4.85 25.12
CA LEU A 93 -7.88 3.83 24.95
C LEU A 93 -8.35 3.27 26.30
N GLU A 94 -7.42 2.97 27.21
CA GLU A 94 -7.73 2.50 28.56
C GLU A 94 -8.47 3.55 29.39
N ASP A 95 -8.01 4.81 29.34
CA ASP A 95 -8.63 5.93 30.04
C ASP A 95 -10.04 6.17 29.51
N LYS A 96 -10.22 6.19 28.18
CA LYS A 96 -11.57 6.36 27.61
C LYS A 96 -12.48 5.18 27.92
N PHE A 97 -11.95 3.96 27.96
CA PHE A 97 -12.74 2.78 28.33
C PHE A 97 -13.22 2.85 29.78
N LYS A 98 -12.35 3.26 30.72
CA LYS A 98 -12.71 3.46 32.14
C LYS A 98 -13.73 4.58 32.34
N GLU A 99 -13.52 5.72 31.70
CA GLU A 99 -14.43 6.87 31.75
C GLU A 99 -15.84 6.46 31.27
N ASN A 100 -15.88 5.79 30.12
CA ASN A 100 -17.12 5.27 29.55
C ASN A 100 -17.82 4.22 30.45
N GLN A 101 -17.06 3.38 31.16
CA GLN A 101 -17.61 2.41 32.11
C GLN A 101 -18.22 3.12 33.33
N ALA A 102 -17.56 4.17 33.84
CA ALA A 102 -18.06 4.97 34.96
C ALA A 102 -19.32 5.78 34.59
N GLU A 103 -19.39 6.32 33.37
CA GLU A 103 -20.60 6.97 32.86
C GLU A 103 -21.78 5.98 32.76
N ALA A 104 -21.51 4.74 32.33
CA ALA A 104 -22.54 3.71 32.25
C ALA A 104 -23.05 3.23 33.62
N SER A 105 -22.21 3.25 34.67
CA SER A 105 -22.66 2.95 36.04
C SER A 105 -23.48 4.09 36.64
N ASN A 106 -23.05 5.35 36.47
CA ASN A 106 -23.75 6.49 37.07
C ASN A 106 -25.14 6.72 36.45
N ASN A 107 -25.30 6.53 35.14
CA ASN A 107 -26.62 6.68 34.50
C ASN A 107 -27.64 5.61 34.95
N ASN A 108 -27.19 4.47 35.47
CA ASN A 108 -28.10 3.44 36.00
C ASN A 108 -28.54 3.71 37.46
N GLU A 109 -27.83 4.57 38.19
CA GLU A 109 -28.17 4.90 39.59
C GLU A 109 -29.23 6.02 39.66
N ASP A 110 -29.25 6.96 38.70
CA ASP A 110 -30.21 8.08 38.68
C ASP A 110 -31.60 7.73 38.10
N GLU A 111 -31.79 6.57 37.44
CA GLU A 111 -33.10 6.11 36.94
C GLU A 111 -33.87 5.18 37.90
N ASN A 112 -33.30 4.83 39.06
CA ASN A 112 -33.90 3.86 39.99
C ASN A 112 -34.54 4.47 41.26
N ASP A 113 -34.65 5.79 41.38
CA ASP A 113 -35.16 6.45 42.61
C ASP A 113 -36.66 6.80 42.60
N ASP A 114 -37.46 6.29 41.63
CA ASP A 114 -38.92 6.57 41.60
C ASP A 114 -39.80 5.44 41.01
N VAL A 115 -39.46 4.17 41.28
CA VAL A 115 -40.34 3.04 40.97
C VAL A 115 -40.65 2.23 42.24
N PHE A 116 -41.85 2.46 42.76
CA PHE A 116 -42.54 1.70 43.79
C PHE A 116 -42.57 0.21 43.39
N VAL A 117 -41.75 -0.62 44.05
CA VAL A 117 -41.69 -2.07 43.83
C VAL A 117 -42.86 -2.74 44.55
N GLU A 118 -43.89 -3.11 43.79
CA GLU A 118 -44.91 -4.07 44.23
C GLU A 118 -44.29 -5.48 44.20
N GLU A 119 -44.09 -6.01 45.40
CA GLU A 119 -43.48 -7.28 45.74
C GLU A 119 -44.19 -8.45 45.02
N THR A 120 -43.63 -8.89 43.88
CA THR A 120 -44.09 -10.09 43.18
C THR A 120 -43.08 -11.22 43.36
N GLN A 121 -43.57 -12.27 44.00
CA GLN A 121 -42.88 -13.46 44.47
C GLN A 121 -42.31 -14.29 43.30
N GLU A 122 -40.97 -14.40 43.17
CA GLU A 122 -40.32 -15.31 42.22
C GLU A 122 -40.04 -16.70 42.81
N VAL A 123 -40.38 -17.71 42.01
CA VAL A 123 -40.08 -19.14 42.20
C VAL A 123 -38.66 -19.44 41.70
N PRO A 124 -37.85 -20.25 42.40
CA PRO A 124 -36.45 -20.48 42.03
C PRO A 124 -36.31 -21.44 40.85
N GLN A 125 -35.78 -20.97 39.72
CA GLN A 125 -35.29 -21.84 38.64
C GLN A 125 -33.77 -22.01 38.69
N SER A 126 -33.37 -23.28 38.76
CA SER A 126 -32.01 -23.77 38.94
C SER A 126 -31.04 -23.46 37.79
N PRO A 127 -29.73 -23.32 38.05
CA PRO A 127 -28.71 -23.03 37.05
C PRO A 127 -28.42 -24.22 36.12
N LYS A 128 -28.50 -24.00 34.79
CA LYS A 128 -28.08 -24.95 33.76
C LYS A 128 -26.55 -24.97 33.63
N LYS A 129 -25.94 -26.14 33.88
CA LYS A 129 -24.50 -26.39 33.67
C LYS A 129 -24.22 -26.55 32.17
N VAL A 130 -23.33 -25.73 31.64
CA VAL A 130 -22.80 -25.84 30.27
C VAL A 130 -21.55 -26.72 30.30
N GLN A 131 -21.57 -27.87 29.61
CA GLN A 131 -20.41 -28.73 29.39
C GLN A 131 -19.64 -28.23 28.15
N LEU A 132 -18.40 -27.78 28.35
CA LEU A 132 -17.46 -27.50 27.28
C LEU A 132 -16.78 -28.81 26.86
N THR A 133 -17.03 -29.25 25.62
CA THR A 133 -16.33 -30.37 25.00
C THR A 133 -15.11 -29.84 24.24
N LEU A 134 -13.91 -30.23 24.68
CA LEU A 134 -12.66 -29.92 23.99
C LEU A 134 -12.59 -30.72 22.67
N VAL A 135 -12.49 -30.01 21.54
CA VAL A 135 -12.16 -30.60 20.24
C VAL A 135 -10.64 -30.62 20.10
N GLN A 136 -10.07 -31.82 20.10
CA GLN A 136 -8.64 -32.05 19.92
C GLN A 136 -8.34 -32.14 18.42
N VAL A 137 -7.59 -31.17 17.88
CA VAL A 137 -7.17 -31.14 16.48
C VAL A 137 -5.82 -31.85 16.39
N GLU A 138 -5.76 -32.94 15.63
CA GLU A 138 -4.53 -33.68 15.35
C GLU A 138 -3.62 -32.88 14.40
N PRO A 139 -2.29 -32.90 14.61
CA PRO A 139 -1.33 -32.25 13.73
C PRO A 139 -1.13 -33.05 12.44
N ILE A 140 -1.29 -32.36 11.30
CA ILE A 140 -1.00 -32.92 9.97
C ILE A 140 0.50 -33.18 9.84
N GLU A 141 0.84 -34.46 9.73
CA GLU A 141 2.19 -34.96 9.53
C GLU A 141 2.77 -34.50 8.19
N ALA A 142 4.07 -34.19 8.26
CA ALA A 142 4.93 -33.85 7.15
C ALA A 142 5.07 -34.98 6.11
N SER A 143 5.31 -34.60 4.85
CA SER A 143 6.16 -35.31 3.85
C SER A 143 6.14 -34.60 2.49
N PRO A 144 7.13 -34.79 1.57
CA PRO A 144 8.50 -35.26 1.75
C PRO A 144 9.57 -34.42 1.01
N GLN A 145 10.82 -34.60 1.44
CA GLN A 145 12.04 -34.24 0.73
C GLN A 145 12.18 -35.05 -0.57
N ILE A 146 12.44 -34.40 -1.70
CA ILE A 146 12.85 -35.07 -2.94
C ILE A 146 14.37 -34.97 -3.07
N ASN A 147 15.02 -36.13 -2.87
CA ASN A 147 16.42 -36.36 -3.15
C ASN A 147 16.64 -36.71 -4.64
N LYS A 148 17.67 -36.07 -5.23
CA LYS A 148 18.71 -36.60 -6.14
C LYS A 148 18.29 -37.54 -7.28
N ARG A 149 18.64 -37.15 -8.51
CA ARG A 149 19.41 -38.00 -9.45
C ARG A 149 20.12 -37.17 -10.51
N PHE A 150 21.44 -37.05 -10.37
CA PHE A 150 22.36 -36.87 -11.48
C PHE A 150 22.21 -38.09 -12.42
N SER A 151 22.00 -37.86 -13.71
CA SER A 151 22.24 -38.87 -14.75
C SER A 151 22.99 -38.20 -15.89
N ALA A 152 24.29 -38.48 -15.96
CA ALA A 152 25.10 -38.25 -17.13
C ALA A 152 24.77 -39.34 -18.15
N MET A 153 23.99 -39.02 -19.20
CA MET A 153 23.93 -39.82 -20.42
C MET A 153 24.58 -39.03 -21.55
N LYS A 154 25.77 -39.50 -21.92
CA LYS A 154 26.57 -39.10 -23.06
C LYS A 154 26.36 -40.16 -24.14
N LEU A 155 25.39 -40.01 -25.03
CA LEU A 155 25.23 -40.88 -26.21
C LEU A 155 24.45 -40.15 -27.31
N GLY A 156 25.13 -39.93 -28.45
CA GLY A 156 24.54 -39.67 -29.76
C GLY A 156 24.08 -38.23 -30.01
N VAL A 157 24.86 -37.45 -30.77
CA VAL A 157 24.40 -36.20 -31.38
C VAL A 157 23.41 -36.56 -32.50
N PRO A 158 22.10 -36.28 -32.37
CA PRO A 158 21.19 -36.39 -33.49
C PRO A 158 21.42 -35.17 -34.37
N VAL A 159 21.88 -35.40 -35.60
CA VAL A 159 21.91 -34.36 -36.64
C VAL A 159 20.46 -34.11 -37.05
N LEU A 160 19.81 -33.15 -36.39
CA LEU A 160 18.48 -32.69 -36.75
C LEU A 160 18.58 -31.75 -37.97
N PRO A 161 17.66 -31.86 -38.95
CA PRO A 161 17.63 -30.98 -40.11
C PRO A 161 17.43 -29.52 -39.66
N GLY A 162 18.33 -28.64 -40.09
CA GLY A 162 18.49 -27.26 -39.59
C GLY A 162 17.29 -26.31 -39.73
N THR A 163 16.18 -26.75 -40.33
CA THR A 163 14.99 -25.92 -40.55
C THR A 163 14.12 -25.74 -39.29
N ILE A 164 14.18 -26.65 -38.31
CA ILE A 164 13.35 -26.56 -37.09
C ILE A 164 13.96 -25.59 -36.06
N LEU A 165 15.28 -25.64 -35.88
CA LEU A 165 16.01 -24.75 -34.95
C LEU A 165 15.89 -23.27 -35.35
N GLU A 166 15.91 -22.96 -36.65
CA GLU A 166 15.77 -21.59 -37.14
C GLU A 166 14.37 -21.01 -36.85
N SER A 167 13.33 -21.86 -36.87
CA SER A 167 11.96 -21.43 -36.57
C SER A 167 11.73 -21.15 -35.07
N GLN A 168 12.45 -21.84 -34.18
CA GLN A 168 12.42 -21.56 -32.74
C GLN A 168 13.22 -20.30 -32.39
N ALA A 169 14.40 -20.12 -33.00
CA ALA A 169 15.21 -18.93 -32.81
C ALA A 169 14.49 -17.64 -33.27
N ARG A 170 13.75 -17.68 -34.39
CA ARG A 170 12.98 -16.52 -34.87
C ARG A 170 11.79 -16.18 -33.96
N LYS A 171 11.12 -17.19 -33.38
CA LYS A 171 10.03 -16.96 -32.41
C LYS A 171 10.53 -16.37 -31.09
N SER A 172 11.75 -16.74 -30.66
CA SER A 172 12.40 -16.19 -29.46
C SER A 172 12.68 -14.69 -29.63
N LEU A 173 13.25 -14.28 -30.77
CA LEU A 173 13.52 -12.86 -31.08
C LEU A 173 12.24 -12.01 -31.11
N ASP A 174 11.18 -12.48 -31.78
CA ASP A 174 9.91 -11.74 -31.86
C ASP A 174 9.27 -11.50 -30.47
N SER A 175 9.36 -12.48 -29.57
CA SER A 175 8.86 -12.34 -28.20
C SER A 175 9.70 -11.35 -27.39
N GLN A 176 11.02 -11.37 -27.56
CA GLN A 176 11.92 -10.47 -26.85
C GLN A 176 11.72 -9.01 -27.28
N ASP A 177 11.57 -8.74 -28.58
CA ASP A 177 11.31 -7.40 -29.11
C ASP A 177 9.94 -6.87 -28.66
N LYS A 178 8.92 -7.73 -28.60
CA LYS A 178 7.61 -7.36 -28.05
C LYS A 178 7.71 -6.96 -26.58
N VAL A 179 8.40 -7.75 -25.76
CA VAL A 179 8.61 -7.43 -24.34
C VAL A 179 9.36 -6.11 -24.17
N ALA A 180 10.38 -5.85 -25.00
CA ALA A 180 11.13 -4.59 -24.98
C ALA A 180 10.25 -3.38 -25.35
N ASN A 181 9.41 -3.51 -26.37
CA ASN A 181 8.48 -2.45 -26.79
C ASN A 181 7.44 -2.15 -25.71
N LEU A 182 6.86 -3.18 -25.09
CA LEU A 182 5.91 -3.00 -23.98
C LEU A 182 6.56 -2.32 -22.79
N ARG A 183 7.80 -2.69 -22.47
CA ARG A 183 8.56 -2.05 -21.41
C ARG A 183 8.74 -0.56 -21.65
N GLN A 184 9.11 -0.14 -22.86
CA GLN A 184 9.20 1.28 -23.19
C GLN A 184 7.85 2.00 -23.10
N GLY A 185 6.75 1.32 -23.46
CA GLY A 185 5.39 1.83 -23.27
C GLY A 185 5.07 2.08 -21.79
N ILE A 186 5.38 1.11 -20.94
CA ILE A 186 5.16 1.19 -19.49
C ILE A 186 6.01 2.32 -18.87
N GLU A 187 7.27 2.49 -19.28
CA GLU A 187 8.15 3.56 -18.81
C GLU A 187 7.59 4.96 -19.16
N LYS A 188 6.94 5.13 -20.32
CA LYS A 188 6.25 6.37 -20.67
C LYS A 188 5.04 6.62 -19.76
N VAL A 189 4.25 5.58 -19.49
CA VAL A 189 3.10 5.69 -18.58
C VAL A 189 3.56 5.98 -17.15
N GLU A 190 4.69 5.41 -16.69
CA GLU A 190 5.26 5.76 -15.38
C GLU A 190 5.55 7.27 -15.27
N LEU A 191 6.11 7.88 -16.32
CA LEU A 191 6.32 9.32 -16.36
C LEU A 191 5.00 10.09 -16.27
N GLU A 192 3.96 9.64 -16.96
CA GLU A 192 2.62 10.22 -16.86
C GLU A 192 2.05 10.09 -15.43
N ILE A 193 2.18 8.92 -14.79
CA ILE A 193 1.80 8.71 -13.39
C ILE A 193 2.60 9.64 -12.47
N SER A 194 3.89 9.87 -12.75
CA SER A 194 4.74 10.76 -11.94
C SER A 194 4.28 12.23 -12.00
N GLN A 195 3.59 12.63 -13.07
CA GLN A 195 3.01 13.96 -13.26
C GLN A 195 1.52 14.01 -12.92
N PHE A 196 0.85 12.86 -12.74
CA PHE A 196 -0.57 12.76 -12.44
C PHE A 196 -0.96 13.55 -11.17
N VAL A 197 -1.95 14.43 -11.29
CA VAL A 197 -2.62 15.10 -10.17
C VAL A 197 -4.11 15.03 -10.46
N GLY A 198 -4.86 14.27 -9.66
CA GLY A 198 -6.28 14.08 -9.89
C GLY A 198 -6.94 13.10 -8.93
N LYS A 199 -8.27 12.97 -9.09
CA LYS A 199 -9.13 12.09 -8.29
C LYS A 199 -9.10 10.66 -8.81
N LYS A 200 -9.29 9.68 -7.90
CA LYS A 200 -9.28 8.24 -8.22
C LYS A 200 -10.39 7.79 -9.17
N ASN A 201 -11.51 8.52 -9.22
CA ASN A 201 -12.59 8.25 -10.18
C ASN A 201 -12.58 9.22 -11.38
N GLY A 202 -11.50 9.99 -11.55
CA GLY A 202 -11.39 10.94 -12.66
C GLY A 202 -11.13 10.27 -14.01
N ARG A 203 -11.59 10.90 -15.10
CA ARG A 203 -11.37 10.41 -16.48
C ARG A 203 -9.89 10.17 -16.79
N TYR A 204 -9.00 11.02 -16.28
CA TYR A 204 -7.56 10.90 -16.52
C TYR A 204 -6.95 9.70 -15.78
N TYR A 205 -7.39 9.45 -14.53
CA TYR A 205 -7.02 8.23 -13.80
C TYR A 205 -7.50 6.98 -14.57
N GLY A 206 -8.78 6.97 -15.00
CA GLY A 206 -9.36 5.85 -15.73
C GLY A 206 -8.62 5.54 -17.03
N ARG A 207 -8.14 6.58 -17.74
CA ARG A 207 -7.31 6.42 -18.95
C ARG A 207 -5.98 5.72 -18.64
N ILE A 208 -5.24 6.23 -17.66
CA ILE A 208 -3.92 5.67 -17.28
C ILE A 208 -4.09 4.23 -16.77
N LYS A 209 -5.09 3.99 -15.92
CA LYS A 209 -5.42 2.66 -15.42
C LYS A 209 -5.74 1.69 -16.56
N GLY A 210 -6.58 2.11 -17.51
CA GLY A 210 -6.93 1.29 -18.68
C GLY A 210 -5.70 0.93 -19.52
N GLN A 211 -4.79 1.87 -19.76
CA GLN A 211 -3.54 1.60 -20.48
C GLN A 211 -2.64 0.59 -19.73
N LEU A 212 -2.53 0.71 -18.41
CA LEU A 212 -1.76 -0.25 -17.59
C LEU A 212 -2.40 -1.65 -17.62
N GLU A 213 -3.73 -1.73 -17.54
CA GLU A 213 -4.46 -3.00 -17.64
C GLU A 213 -4.32 -3.65 -19.03
N GLU A 214 -4.32 -2.83 -20.10
CA GLU A 214 -4.04 -3.27 -21.47
C GLU A 214 -2.64 -3.88 -21.57
N TYR A 215 -1.60 -3.17 -21.12
CA TYR A 215 -0.23 -3.70 -21.11
C TYR A 215 -0.08 -4.98 -20.26
N LEU A 216 -0.80 -5.05 -19.14
CA LEU A 216 -0.80 -6.25 -18.30
C LEU A 216 -1.42 -7.44 -19.04
N SER A 217 -2.52 -7.21 -19.77
CA SER A 217 -3.15 -8.23 -20.61
C SER A 217 -2.24 -8.68 -21.76
N GLU A 218 -1.55 -7.74 -22.42
CA GLU A 218 -0.61 -8.04 -23.49
C GLU A 218 0.58 -8.85 -22.99
N LEU A 219 1.18 -8.46 -21.85
CA LEU A 219 2.28 -9.22 -21.22
C LEU A 219 1.87 -10.65 -20.85
N ARG A 220 0.63 -10.85 -20.36
CA ARG A 220 0.11 -12.19 -20.03
C ARG A 220 -0.14 -13.05 -21.27
N ASN A 221 -0.41 -12.44 -22.41
CA ASN A 221 -0.63 -13.14 -23.68
C ASN A 221 0.67 -13.53 -24.39
N ILE A 222 1.84 -13.02 -23.94
CA ILE A 222 3.13 -13.42 -24.49
C ILE A 222 3.47 -14.82 -24.00
N VAL A 223 3.61 -15.75 -24.95
CA VAL A 223 4.13 -17.08 -24.68
C VAL A 223 5.66 -17.00 -24.63
N PRO A 224 6.30 -17.23 -23.46
CA PRO A 224 7.74 -17.16 -23.36
C PRO A 224 8.38 -18.30 -24.15
N ALA A 225 9.39 -17.97 -24.96
CA ALA A 225 10.18 -18.95 -25.71
C ALA A 225 11.26 -19.60 -24.83
N ASP A 226 11.83 -18.80 -23.92
CA ASP A 226 12.97 -19.16 -23.07
C ASP A 226 12.72 -18.70 -21.62
N ASP A 227 13.42 -19.31 -20.65
CA ASP A 227 13.29 -18.99 -19.23
C ASP A 227 13.62 -17.52 -18.92
N GLU A 228 14.60 -16.94 -19.63
CA GLU A 228 14.96 -15.53 -19.50
C GLU A 228 13.79 -14.60 -19.88
N VAL A 229 13.07 -14.93 -20.96
CA VAL A 229 11.90 -14.16 -21.41
C VAL A 229 10.75 -14.33 -20.42
N ALA A 230 10.56 -15.52 -19.86
CA ALA A 230 9.57 -15.76 -18.81
C ALA A 230 9.84 -14.93 -17.55
N GLU A 231 11.11 -14.84 -17.12
CA GLU A 231 11.51 -13.99 -16.00
C GLU A 231 11.28 -12.51 -16.30
N GLN A 232 11.61 -12.04 -17.51
CA GLN A 232 11.37 -10.66 -17.93
C GLN A 232 9.88 -10.32 -17.96
N VAL A 233 9.03 -11.20 -18.51
CA VAL A 233 7.57 -11.03 -18.50
C VAL A 233 7.04 -10.94 -17.08
N LYS A 234 7.54 -11.79 -16.17
CA LYS A 234 7.15 -11.76 -14.75
C LYS A 234 7.58 -10.47 -14.06
N LEU A 235 8.81 -10.00 -14.30
CA LEU A 235 9.31 -8.73 -13.78
C LEU A 235 8.46 -7.55 -14.26
N ASN A 236 8.15 -7.51 -15.56
CA ASN A 236 7.31 -6.46 -16.14
C ASN A 236 5.87 -6.52 -15.60
N CYS A 237 5.29 -7.71 -15.42
CA CYS A 237 3.96 -7.86 -14.77
C CYS A 237 3.95 -7.27 -13.35
N ASN A 238 4.96 -7.59 -12.55
CA ASN A 238 5.09 -7.06 -11.18
C ASN A 238 5.31 -5.54 -11.18
N TYR A 239 6.05 -5.03 -12.16
CA TYR A 239 6.29 -3.60 -12.32
C TYR A 239 4.99 -2.86 -12.67
N VAL A 240 4.19 -3.36 -13.63
CA VAL A 240 2.86 -2.78 -13.95
C VAL A 240 1.94 -2.80 -12.73
N ALA A 241 1.92 -3.90 -11.96
CA ALA A 241 1.15 -3.96 -10.72
C ALA A 241 1.60 -2.90 -9.70
N SER A 242 2.92 -2.66 -9.60
CA SER A 242 3.47 -1.61 -8.75
C SER A 242 3.06 -0.21 -9.24
N CYS A 243 3.05 0.02 -10.56
CA CYS A 243 2.56 1.28 -11.15
C CYS A 243 1.07 1.51 -10.85
N LEU A 244 0.23 0.47 -10.92
CA LEU A 244 -1.19 0.56 -10.55
C LEU A 244 -1.36 0.93 -9.07
N THR A 245 -0.63 0.26 -8.17
CA THR A 245 -0.67 0.62 -6.74
C THR A 245 -0.18 2.04 -6.49
N PHE A 246 0.86 2.48 -7.22
CA PHE A 246 1.39 3.84 -7.08
C PHE A 246 0.42 4.90 -7.62
N LEU A 247 -0.28 4.60 -8.71
CA LEU A 247 -1.35 5.46 -9.23
C LEU A 247 -2.49 5.58 -8.21
N ASP A 248 -2.91 4.47 -7.59
CA ASP A 248 -3.93 4.45 -6.53
C ASP A 248 -3.53 5.26 -5.30
N GLU A 249 -2.28 5.13 -4.86
CA GLU A 249 -1.75 5.90 -3.73
C GLU A 249 -1.64 7.40 -4.02
N LYS A 250 -1.44 7.77 -5.28
CA LYS A 250 -1.26 9.16 -5.70
C LYS A 250 -2.60 9.84 -5.98
N ALA A 251 -3.59 9.09 -6.41
CA ALA A 251 -4.93 9.60 -6.59
C ALA A 251 -5.54 10.00 -5.26
N ILE A 252 -6.17 11.17 -5.23
CA ILE A 252 -6.88 11.63 -4.03
C ILE A 252 -8.14 10.77 -3.91
N ASP A 253 -8.24 10.05 -2.78
CA ASP A 253 -9.40 9.27 -2.38
C ASP A 253 -10.36 10.27 -1.73
N ASP A 254 -11.27 10.83 -2.52
CA ASP A 254 -12.35 11.68 -2.01
C ASP A 254 -13.31 10.76 -1.24
N GLY A 255 -13.04 10.59 0.05
CA GLY A 255 -14.03 10.05 0.97
C GLY A 255 -15.18 11.04 1.07
N ASP A 256 -16.27 10.75 0.37
CA ASP A 256 -17.66 11.23 0.56
C ASP A 256 -17.96 12.73 0.77
N ASP A 257 -17.01 13.66 0.60
CA ASP A 257 -17.29 15.09 0.79
C ASP A 257 -17.12 15.91 -0.51
N ASP A 258 -18.28 16.32 -1.02
CA ASP A 258 -18.60 17.49 -1.85
C ASP A 258 -18.34 17.51 -3.38
N ASP A 259 -19.48 17.58 -4.10
CA ASP A 259 -19.69 17.91 -5.52
C ASP A 259 -19.12 19.29 -5.92
N TYR A 260 -17.79 19.43 -5.97
CA TYR A 260 -17.15 20.51 -6.72
C TYR A 260 -16.07 19.95 -7.65
N ASP A 261 -16.51 19.51 -8.83
CA ASP A 261 -15.67 19.34 -10.01
C ASP A 261 -15.22 20.72 -10.54
N GLU A 262 -14.32 21.37 -9.81
CA GLU A 262 -13.53 22.45 -10.38
C GLU A 262 -12.39 21.79 -11.18
N VAL A 263 -12.65 21.59 -12.47
CA VAL A 263 -11.65 21.14 -13.45
C VAL A 263 -10.39 21.96 -13.23
N PRO A 264 -9.21 21.34 -12.97
CA PRO A 264 -7.96 22.07 -13.02
C PRO A 264 -7.75 22.48 -14.47
N THR A 265 -8.22 23.67 -14.83
CA THR A 265 -7.74 24.35 -16.03
C THR A 265 -6.22 24.30 -15.94
N PRO A 266 -5.52 23.74 -16.94
CA PRO A 266 -4.07 23.79 -16.94
C PRO A 266 -3.72 25.27 -16.82
N ARG A 267 -3.06 25.64 -15.72
CA ARG A 267 -2.35 26.90 -15.65
C ARG A 267 -1.35 26.83 -16.79
N LEU A 268 -1.76 27.39 -17.93
CA LEU A 268 -0.88 27.89 -18.95
C LEU A 268 0.16 28.68 -18.16
N VAL A 269 1.34 28.09 -18.07
CA VAL A 269 2.56 28.86 -17.91
C VAL A 269 2.47 29.84 -19.06
N GLU A 270 2.04 31.07 -18.76
CA GLU A 270 2.19 32.21 -19.66
C GLU A 270 3.70 32.33 -19.90
N GLU A 271 4.16 31.59 -20.91
CA GLU A 271 5.32 31.98 -21.68
C GLU A 271 5.04 33.41 -22.12
N ARG A 272 5.65 34.35 -21.40
CA ARG A 272 5.84 35.72 -21.83
C ARG A 272 6.63 35.67 -23.13
N ASN A 273 5.91 35.42 -24.22
CA ASN A 273 6.32 35.71 -25.57
C ASN A 273 6.41 37.23 -25.67
N LEU A 274 7.58 37.75 -25.29
CA LEU A 274 8.05 39.07 -25.66
C LEU A 274 8.11 39.12 -27.19
N SER A 275 7.00 39.54 -27.79
CA SER A 275 6.94 39.92 -29.20
C SER A 275 7.99 41.01 -29.45
N PRO A 276 8.90 40.84 -30.42
CA PRO A 276 9.83 41.89 -30.81
C PRO A 276 9.02 43.01 -31.47
N ARG A 277 8.84 44.10 -30.71
CA ARG A 277 8.24 45.36 -31.15
C ARG A 277 9.03 45.86 -32.36
N SER A 278 8.50 45.67 -33.57
CA SER A 278 9.09 46.25 -34.78
C SER A 278 9.04 47.77 -34.66
N MET A 279 10.20 48.42 -34.57
CA MET A 279 10.29 49.86 -34.69
C MET A 279 9.89 50.26 -36.11
N ARG A 280 8.73 50.91 -36.22
CA ARG A 280 8.25 51.53 -37.44
C ARG A 280 9.00 52.86 -37.58
N THR A 281 10.04 52.90 -38.41
CA THR A 281 10.68 54.13 -38.86
C THR A 281 9.74 54.88 -39.79
N THR A 282 9.11 55.93 -39.29
CA THR A 282 8.51 56.98 -40.13
C THR A 282 9.62 57.95 -40.53
N TYR A 283 9.94 57.97 -41.83
CA TYR A 283 10.68 59.06 -42.45
C TYR A 283 9.75 60.26 -42.63
N ILE A 284 10.21 61.45 -42.21
CA ILE A 284 9.87 62.77 -42.76
C ILE A 284 11.20 63.44 -43.08
#